data_AF-A0AAN4YB03-F1
#
_entry.id   AF-A0AAN4YB03-F1
#
_cell.length_a   1.000
_cell.length_b   1.000
_cell.length_c   1.000
_cell.angle_alpha   90.00
_cell.angle_beta   90.00
_cell.angle_gamma   90.00
#
_symmetry.space_group_name_H-M   'P 1'
#
loop_
_entity.id
_entity.type
_entity.pdbx_description
1 polymer ?
#
loop_
_entity_poly.entity_id
_entity_poly.type
_entity_poly.pdbx_seq_one_letter_code
_entity_poly.pdbx_strand_id
1 'polypeptide(L)'
;MPLPLTMRIWSGLTTLRSVNNYWYDSTGHAFEIGAGGYVLAEGNVFQNIDTPVQSPIEGQLFTSPDTNTNTVCATYLGRNCEVNGFGSSGTFSQADTAFLVNFEGKNIASASPYADAQSSVPSSAGQGNL
;
A
#
# COMPACT_ATOMS: atom_id res chain seq x y z
N MET A 1 -10.47 22.73 0.80
CA MET A 1 -9.72 21.81 1.68
C MET A 1 -9.99 20.41 1.17
N PRO A 2 -8.99 19.68 0.68
CA PRO A 2 -9.17 18.26 0.33
C PRO A 2 -9.60 17.49 1.59
N LEU A 3 -10.58 16.61 1.43
CA LEU A 3 -11.05 15.76 2.53
C LEU A 3 -9.95 14.75 2.89
N PRO A 4 -9.78 14.41 4.18
CA PRO A 4 -8.86 13.35 4.58
C PRO A 4 -9.27 12.04 3.91
N LEU A 5 -8.42 11.54 3.00
CA LEU A 5 -8.54 10.18 2.50
C LEU A 5 -7.80 9.28 3.47
N THR A 6 -8.55 8.60 4.35
CA THR A 6 -8.00 7.62 5.29
C THR A 6 -8.62 6.26 5.02
N MET A 7 -7.80 5.28 4.70
CA MET A 7 -8.20 3.89 4.65
C MET A 7 -8.02 3.27 6.03
N ARG A 8 -9.15 2.91 6.62
CA ARG A 8 -9.23 2.28 7.93
C ARG A 8 -9.42 0.77 7.77
N ILE A 9 -8.43 -0.01 8.20
CA ILE A 9 -8.50 -1.47 8.23
C ILE A 9 -8.78 -1.89 9.68
N TRP A 10 -10.07 -1.92 10.06
CA TRP A 10 -10.52 -2.34 11.39
C TRP A 10 -10.76 -3.85 11.47
N SER A 11 -10.55 -4.37 12.67
CA SER A 11 -10.56 -5.77 13.11
C SER A 11 -11.54 -6.71 12.39
N GLY A 12 -11.02 -7.88 12.02
CA GLY A 12 -11.78 -8.97 11.41
C GLY A 12 -11.01 -9.61 10.26
N LEU A 13 -9.91 -10.32 10.56
CA LEU A 13 -9.07 -11.11 9.62
C LEU A 13 -8.97 -10.56 8.19
N THR A 14 -8.82 -9.24 8.05
CA THR A 14 -8.88 -8.58 6.75
C THR A 14 -7.48 -8.61 6.14
N THR A 15 -7.33 -9.29 5.02
CA THR A 15 -6.12 -9.24 4.21
C THR A 15 -6.32 -8.27 3.05
N LEU A 16 -5.62 -7.15 3.10
CA LEU A 16 -5.63 -6.11 2.10
C LEU A 16 -4.31 -6.13 1.31
N ARG A 17 -4.45 -6.07 -0.02
CA ARG A 17 -3.33 -5.75 -0.91
C ARG A 17 -3.59 -4.42 -1.61
N SER A 18 -2.88 -3.39 -1.16
CA SER A 18 -2.89 -2.05 -1.76
C SER A 18 -1.80 -1.98 -2.83
N VAL A 19 -2.20 -2.08 -4.10
CA VAL A 19 -1.29 -2.09 -5.24
C VAL A 19 -1.59 -0.93 -6.19
N ASN A 20 -0.55 -0.22 -6.63
CA ASN A 20 -0.59 0.84 -7.65
C ASN A 20 -1.66 1.94 -7.44
N ASN A 21 -1.88 2.36 -6.20
CA ASN A 21 -2.74 3.50 -5.85
C ASN A 21 -1.95 4.81 -5.85
N TYR A 22 -2.63 5.94 -6.07
CA TYR A 22 -2.05 7.28 -5.91
C TYR A 22 -2.73 8.04 -4.77
N TRP A 23 -1.98 8.25 -3.69
CA TRP A 23 -2.38 9.04 -2.53
C TRP A 23 -1.86 10.46 -2.70
N TYR A 24 -2.77 11.43 -2.78
CA TYR A 24 -2.42 12.82 -3.05
C TYR A 24 -3.13 13.79 -2.10
N ASP A 25 -2.37 14.69 -1.50
CA ASP A 25 -2.83 15.90 -0.78
C ASP A 25 -3.93 15.61 0.26
N SER A 26 -3.68 14.62 1.11
CA SER A 26 -4.58 14.26 2.21
C SER A 26 -4.15 14.97 3.49
N THR A 27 -5.08 15.66 4.13
CA THR A 27 -4.85 16.22 5.47
C THR A 27 -4.99 15.11 6.51
N GLY A 28 -4.03 14.94 7.42
CA GLY A 28 -4.03 13.85 8.42
C GLY A 28 -3.17 12.65 8.02
N HIS A 29 -3.77 11.45 7.94
CA HIS A 29 -3.05 10.20 7.67
C HIS A 29 -3.75 9.28 6.66
N ALA A 30 -2.97 8.49 5.91
CA ALA A 30 -3.50 7.63 4.85
C ALA A 30 -3.99 6.26 5.35
N PHE A 31 -3.23 5.57 6.20
CA PHE A 31 -3.59 4.24 6.72
C PHE A 31 -3.83 4.25 8.23
N GLU A 32 -4.88 3.54 8.66
CA GLU A 32 -5.06 3.07 10.04
C GLU A 32 -5.16 1.54 10.03
N ILE A 33 -4.26 0.86 10.75
CA ILE A 33 -4.19 -0.61 10.75
C ILE A 33 -4.43 -1.13 12.17
N GLY A 34 -5.65 -1.58 12.41
CA GLY A 34 -6.07 -2.17 13.68
C GLY A 34 -5.69 -3.64 13.82
N ALA A 35 -5.87 -4.19 15.02
CA ALA A 35 -5.60 -5.59 15.32
C ALA A 35 -6.33 -6.55 14.36
N GLY A 36 -5.60 -7.52 13.80
CA GLY A 36 -6.14 -8.47 12.82
C GLY A 36 -6.30 -7.92 11.40
N GLY A 37 -5.81 -6.71 11.13
CA GLY A 37 -5.57 -6.20 9.78
C GLY A 37 -4.20 -6.64 9.26
N TYR A 38 -4.16 -7.10 8.01
CA TYR A 38 -2.96 -7.51 7.31
C TYR A 38 -2.85 -6.74 6.00
N VAL A 39 -1.81 -5.93 5.83
CA VAL A 39 -1.69 -5.03 4.68
C VAL A 39 -0.38 -5.26 3.94
N LEU A 40 -0.46 -5.65 2.67
CA LEU A 40 0.63 -5.54 1.72
C LEU A 40 0.45 -4.27 0.88
N ALA A 41 1.40 -3.35 0.94
CA ALA A 41 1.42 -2.14 0.12
C ALA A 41 2.63 -2.16 -0.84
N GLU A 42 2.38 -2.20 -2.15
CA GLU A 42 3.41 -2.23 -3.20
C GLU A 42 3.06 -1.34 -4.40
N GLY A 43 4.07 -0.72 -5.00
CA GLY A 43 3.91 0.10 -6.23
C GLY A 43 2.99 1.31 -6.09
N ASN A 44 2.60 1.72 -4.89
CA ASN A 44 1.78 2.90 -4.65
C ASN A 44 2.64 4.17 -4.70
N VAL A 45 1.97 5.32 -4.83
CA VAL A 45 2.60 6.63 -4.74
C VAL A 45 1.95 7.43 -3.62
N PHE A 46 2.77 8.02 -2.76
CA PHE A 46 2.38 8.94 -1.71
C PHE A 46 2.96 10.31 -2.01
N GLN A 47 2.09 11.28 -2.31
CA GLN A 47 2.46 12.64 -2.66
C GLN A 47 1.75 13.63 -1.73
N ASN A 48 2.52 14.44 -1.01
CA ASN A 48 1.99 15.38 0.00
C ASN A 48 1.14 14.66 1.07
N ILE A 49 1.62 13.52 1.57
CA ILE A 49 0.98 12.74 2.63
C ILE A 49 1.88 12.79 3.86
N ASP A 50 1.57 13.68 4.80
CA ASP A 50 2.40 13.88 5.99
C ASP A 50 2.56 12.60 6.84
N THR A 51 1.47 11.84 6.98
CA THR A 51 1.46 10.59 7.76
C THR A 51 0.91 9.43 6.92
N PRO A 52 1.76 8.71 6.17
CA PRO A 52 1.28 7.57 5.38
C PRO A 52 0.59 6.50 6.22
N VAL A 53 1.04 6.27 7.45
CA VAL A 53 0.39 5.35 8.39
C VAL A 53 0.38 5.92 9.79
N GLN A 54 -0.78 5.88 10.43
CA GLN A 54 -0.95 6.33 11.80
C GLN A 54 -0.37 5.31 12.77
N SER A 55 0.34 5.79 13.79
CA SER A 55 0.79 4.98 14.93
C SER A 55 -0.20 5.05 16.11
N PRO A 56 -0.31 3.98 16.93
CA PRO A 56 0.37 2.68 16.76
C PRO A 56 -0.25 1.84 15.63
N ILE A 57 0.57 0.98 15.02
CA ILE A 57 0.11 -0.08 14.12
C ILE A 57 -0.19 -1.31 14.98
N GLU A 58 -1.44 -1.75 15.02
CA GLU A 58 -1.87 -2.90 15.83
C GLU A 58 -1.98 -4.20 15.02
N GLY A 59 -2.06 -4.10 13.69
CA GLY A 59 -2.03 -5.23 12.75
C GLY A 59 -0.64 -5.55 12.23
N GLN A 60 -0.55 -6.18 11.05
CA GLN A 60 0.72 -6.40 10.35
C GLN A 60 0.77 -5.63 9.02
N LEU A 61 1.94 -5.11 8.70
CA LEU A 61 2.16 -4.29 7.52
C LEU A 61 3.47 -4.66 6.82
N PHE A 62 3.37 -4.91 5.52
CA PHE A 62 4.52 -5.00 4.63
C PHE A 62 4.45 -3.85 3.62
N THR A 63 5.34 -2.88 3.72
CA THR A 63 5.35 -1.67 2.87
C THR A 63 6.27 -1.80 1.65
N SER A 64 6.73 -3.02 1.35
CA SER A 64 7.67 -3.28 0.27
C SER A 64 8.88 -2.33 0.30
N PRO A 65 9.62 -2.28 1.43
CA PRO A 65 10.47 -1.15 1.80
C PRO A 65 11.68 -0.95 0.87
N ASP A 66 12.20 -2.00 0.25
CA ASP A 66 13.35 -1.96 -0.65
C ASP A 66 13.41 -3.21 -1.53
N THR A 67 14.16 -3.12 -2.64
CA THR A 67 14.25 -4.20 -3.64
C THR A 67 14.72 -5.54 -3.09
N ASN A 68 15.58 -5.54 -2.05
CA ASN A 68 16.14 -6.78 -1.50
C ASN A 68 15.12 -7.45 -0.58
N THR A 69 14.52 -6.70 0.34
CA THR A 69 13.48 -7.20 1.24
C THR A 69 12.26 -7.70 0.44
N ASN A 70 11.95 -7.05 -0.67
CA ASN A 70 10.81 -7.38 -1.54
C ASN A 70 10.93 -8.74 -2.26
N THR A 71 12.12 -9.36 -2.28
CA THR A 71 12.30 -10.71 -2.84
C THR A 71 11.49 -11.77 -2.10
N VAL A 72 11.14 -11.53 -0.84
CA VAL A 72 10.29 -12.43 -0.03
C VAL A 72 8.93 -12.71 -0.69
N CYS A 73 8.42 -11.75 -1.45
CA CYS A 73 7.16 -11.86 -2.16
C CYS A 73 7.17 -12.94 -3.25
N ALA A 74 8.35 -13.31 -3.78
CA ALA A 74 8.43 -14.33 -4.82
C ALA A 74 7.84 -15.67 -4.38
N THR A 75 8.00 -16.01 -3.09
CA THR A 75 7.46 -17.23 -2.50
C THR A 75 5.94 -17.27 -2.51
N TYR A 76 5.30 -16.14 -2.18
CA TYR A 76 3.86 -16.08 -1.91
C TYR A 76 3.03 -15.55 -3.09
N LEU A 77 3.62 -14.67 -3.90
CA LEU A 77 2.97 -13.98 -5.03
C LEU A 77 3.54 -14.41 -6.39
N GLY A 78 4.58 -15.25 -6.44
CA GLY A 78 5.23 -15.70 -7.67
C GLY A 78 6.11 -14.65 -8.36
N ARG A 79 6.31 -13.49 -7.72
CA ARG A 79 7.19 -12.39 -8.18
C ARG A 79 7.64 -11.53 -7.00
N ASN A 80 8.68 -10.72 -7.21
CA ASN A 80 9.10 -9.72 -6.23
C ASN A 80 8.04 -8.61 -6.11
N CYS A 81 7.93 -8.01 -4.92
CA CYS A 81 7.06 -6.85 -4.70
C CYS A 81 7.68 -5.56 -5.26
N GLU A 82 6.82 -4.65 -5.69
CA GLU A 82 7.23 -3.33 -6.20
C GLU A 82 7.39 -2.30 -5.08
N VAL A 83 8.44 -1.49 -5.14
CA VAL A 83 8.65 -0.41 -4.15
C VAL A 83 7.60 0.69 -4.29
N ASN A 84 7.25 1.34 -3.18
CA ASN A 84 6.38 2.52 -3.18
C ASN A 84 7.18 3.80 -3.49
N GLY A 85 6.56 4.76 -4.17
CA GLY A 85 7.11 6.08 -4.46
C GLY A 85 6.65 7.13 -3.45
N PHE A 86 7.53 8.06 -3.08
CA PHE A 86 7.24 9.11 -2.10
C PHE A 86 7.67 10.49 -2.63
N GLY A 87 6.78 11.47 -2.53
CA GLY A 87 7.07 12.89 -2.77
C GLY A 87 6.50 13.73 -1.64
N SER A 88 7.33 14.54 -0.99
CA SER A 88 6.93 15.42 0.13
C SER A 88 6.00 14.72 1.15
N SER A 89 6.34 13.51 1.56
CA SER A 89 5.50 12.65 2.40
C SER A 89 6.30 12.07 3.56
N GLY A 90 5.61 11.63 4.61
CA GLY A 90 6.22 10.97 5.76
C GLY A 90 6.78 9.58 5.46
N THR A 91 7.34 8.94 6.49
CA THR A 91 7.90 7.60 6.38
C THR A 91 6.80 6.53 6.33
N PHE A 92 7.00 5.50 5.49
CA PHE A 92 6.15 4.31 5.40
C PHE A 92 7.03 3.08 5.22
N SER A 93 7.57 2.57 6.32
CA SER A 93 8.53 1.46 6.32
C SER A 93 8.16 0.44 7.39
N GLN A 94 7.63 -0.70 6.97
CA GLN A 94 7.40 -1.90 7.77
C GLN A 94 7.65 -3.14 6.91
N ALA A 95 8.07 -4.23 7.54
CA ALA A 95 8.52 -5.44 6.85
C ALA A 95 7.97 -6.72 7.47
N ASP A 96 6.73 -6.69 7.97
CA ASP A 96 6.10 -7.89 8.54
C ASP A 96 5.78 -8.89 7.43
N THR A 97 6.35 -10.10 7.49
CA THR A 97 6.19 -11.10 6.41
C THR A 97 5.25 -12.24 6.75
N ALA A 98 4.91 -12.42 8.04
CA ALA A 98 4.19 -13.60 8.53
C ALA A 98 2.83 -13.82 7.84
N PHE A 99 2.11 -12.74 7.51
CA PHE A 99 0.81 -12.81 6.84
C PHE A 99 0.89 -13.01 5.31
N LEU A 100 2.06 -12.91 4.68
CA LEU A 100 2.16 -12.98 3.21
C LEU A 100 1.68 -14.32 2.67
N VAL A 101 1.75 -15.38 3.47
CA VAL A 101 1.15 -16.70 3.19
C VAL A 101 -0.34 -16.63 2.84
N ASN A 102 -1.07 -15.62 3.33
CA ASN A 102 -2.49 -15.44 3.04
C ASN A 102 -2.78 -15.18 1.54
N PHE A 103 -1.76 -14.81 0.76
CA PHE A 103 -1.86 -14.60 -0.68
C PHE A 103 -1.62 -15.87 -1.52
N GLU A 104 -1.10 -16.95 -0.93
CA GLU A 104 -0.83 -18.18 -1.66
C GLU A 104 -2.11 -18.79 -2.27
N GLY A 105 -2.02 -19.20 -3.53
CA GLY A 105 -3.14 -19.80 -4.26
C GLY A 105 -4.31 -18.85 -4.54
N LYS A 106 -4.16 -17.54 -4.30
CA LYS A 106 -5.16 -16.52 -4.66
C LYS A 106 -4.86 -15.93 -6.03
N ASN A 107 -5.89 -15.34 -6.65
CA ASN A 107 -5.72 -14.52 -7.84
C ASN A 107 -5.14 -13.15 -7.43
N ILE A 108 -3.86 -12.95 -7.72
CA ILE A 108 -3.12 -11.74 -7.37
C ILE A 108 -3.06 -10.82 -8.60
N ALA A 109 -3.57 -9.59 -8.49
CA ALA A 109 -3.39 -8.58 -9.53
C ALA A 109 -1.90 -8.30 -9.77
N SER A 110 -1.48 -8.04 -11.01
CA SER A 110 -0.11 -7.60 -11.29
C SER A 110 0.21 -6.32 -10.52
N ALA A 111 1.49 -6.12 -10.19
CA ALA A 111 2.00 -4.83 -9.76
C ALA A 111 2.96 -4.31 -10.83
N SER A 112 2.89 -3.01 -11.08
CA SER A 112 3.82 -2.27 -11.92
C SER A 112 4.68 -1.34 -11.06
N PRO A 113 5.81 -0.83 -11.58
CA PRO A 113 6.57 0.22 -10.91
C PRO A 113 5.69 1.43 -10.55
N TYR A 114 5.97 2.08 -9.42
CA TYR A 114 5.13 3.18 -8.93
C TYR A 114 4.97 4.34 -9.94
N ALA A 115 5.93 4.54 -10.84
CA ALA A 115 5.89 5.59 -11.87
C ALA A 115 4.71 5.41 -12.84
N ASP A 116 4.27 4.17 -13.08
CA ASP A 116 3.10 3.88 -13.90
C ASP A 116 1.82 4.34 -13.19
N ALA A 117 1.73 4.09 -11.87
CA ALA A 117 0.61 4.60 -11.07
C ALA A 117 0.63 6.14 -11.02
N GLN A 118 1.82 6.75 -10.86
CA GLN A 118 1.98 8.20 -10.82
C GLN A 118 1.45 8.89 -12.08
N SER A 119 1.70 8.29 -13.25
CA SER A 119 1.33 8.87 -14.54
C SER A 119 -0.11 8.56 -14.95
N SER A 120 -0.57 7.33 -14.71
CA SER A 120 -1.87 6.87 -15.21
C SER A 120 -3.04 7.24 -14.30
N VAL A 121 -2.93 6.99 -12.98
CA VAL A 121 -4.04 7.09 -12.02
C VAL A 121 -4.71 8.47 -12.03
N PRO A 122 -3.99 9.62 -12.06
CA PRO A 122 -4.64 10.94 -12.11
C PRO A 122 -5.57 11.16 -13.30
N SER A 123 -5.32 10.45 -14.41
CA SER A 123 -6.07 10.59 -15.66
C SER A 123 -7.08 9.46 -15.90
N SER A 124 -6.93 8.31 -15.23
CA SER A 124 -7.75 7.12 -15.46
C SER A 124 -8.69 6.79 -14.30
N ALA A 125 -8.44 7.30 -13.09
CA ALA A 125 -9.30 7.02 -11.94
C ALA A 125 -10.54 7.93 -11.91
N GLY A 126 -11.65 7.38 -11.43
CA GLY A 126 -12.89 8.13 -11.21
C GLY A 126 -13.94 7.97 -12.31
N GLN A 127 -15.17 8.36 -11.99
CA GLN A 127 -16.29 8.28 -12.91
C GLN A 127 -16.01 9.08 -14.18
N GLY A 128 -16.22 8.46 -15.35
CA GLY A 128 -16.08 9.12 -16.66
C GLY A 128 -14.71 8.94 -17.32
N ASN A 129 -13.77 8.26 -16.66
CA ASN A 129 -12.44 7.96 -17.19
C ASN A 129 -12.33 6.45 -17.49
N LEU A 130 -12.95 6.02 -18.61
CA LEU A 130 -12.93 4.63 -19.10
C LEU A 130 -12.24 4.54 -20.47
#